data_AF-A0A815FLW9-F1
#
_entry.id   AF-A0A815FLW9-F1
#
_cell.length_a   1.000
_cell.length_b   1.000
_cell.length_c   1.000
_cell.angle_alpha   90.00
_cell.angle_beta   90.00
_cell.angle_gamma   90.00
#
_symmetry.space_group_name_H-M   'P 1'
#
loop_
_entity.id
_entity.type
_entity.pdbx_description
1 polymer ?
#
loop_
_entity_poly.entity_id
_entity_poly.type
_entity_poly.pdbx_seq_one_letter_code
_entity_poly.pdbx_strand_id
1 'polypeptide(L)'
;MSSSIVSSINYISSQIYVYAGLPIVIIGVLGGILNIIIFLSLRIFRENSCGVYLIIMSLVNIIQLLSGFFYLILVKGLLINGININ
;
A
#
# COMPACT_ATOMS: atom_id res chain seq x y z
N MET A 1 3.61 -0.73 -35.75
CA MET A 1 3.36 -2.02 -35.07
C MET A 1 3.99 -2.09 -33.68
N SER A 2 5.14 -1.46 -33.43
CA SER A 2 5.76 -1.40 -32.09
C SER A 2 5.00 -0.52 -31.08
N SER A 3 4.43 0.61 -31.50
CA SER A 3 3.70 1.54 -30.62
C SER A 3 2.45 0.92 -29.96
N SER A 4 1.71 0.09 -30.69
CA SER A 4 0.48 -0.57 -30.25
C SER A 4 0.71 -1.63 -29.16
N ILE A 5 1.88 -2.28 -29.20
CA ILE A 5 2.29 -3.28 -28.20
C ILE A 5 2.72 -2.58 -26.91
N VAL A 6 3.47 -1.47 -27.03
CA VAL A 6 3.89 -0.65 -25.88
C VAL A 6 2.69 -0.05 -25.15
N SER A 7 1.68 0.47 -25.89
CA SER A 7 0.45 0.98 -25.27
C SER A 7 -0.35 -0.10 -24.55
N SER A 8 -0.41 -1.32 -25.11
CA SER A 8 -1.11 -2.45 -24.49
C SER A 8 -0.44 -2.89 -23.19
N ILE A 9 0.89 -2.95 -23.16
CA ILE A 9 1.67 -3.31 -21.96
C ILE A 9 1.47 -2.28 -20.85
N ASN A 10 1.47 -0.98 -21.17
CA ASN A 10 1.22 0.07 -20.19
C ASN A 10 -0.20 0.00 -19.62
N TYR A 11 -1.20 -0.31 -20.46
CA TYR A 11 -2.58 -0.46 -20.03
C TYR A 11 -2.77 -1.65 -19.08
N ILE A 12 -2.22 -2.80 -19.44
CA ILE A 12 -2.25 -4.02 -18.61
C ILE A 12 -1.52 -3.79 -17.29
N SER A 13 -0.35 -3.14 -17.33
CA SER A 13 0.40 -2.81 -16.11
C SER A 13 -0.42 -1.93 -15.19
N SER A 14 -1.09 -0.89 -15.72
CA SER A 14 -1.96 -0.02 -14.92
C SER A 14 -3.10 -0.79 -14.24
N GLN A 15 -3.76 -1.70 -14.98
CA GLN A 15 -4.82 -2.52 -14.41
C GLN A 15 -4.31 -3.44 -13.31
N ILE A 16 -3.15 -4.07 -13.48
CA ILE A 16 -2.56 -4.95 -12.45
C ILE A 16 -2.31 -4.19 -11.15
N TYR A 17 -1.78 -2.96 -11.22
CA TYR A 17 -1.55 -2.16 -10.01
C TYR A 17 -2.86 -1.81 -9.29
N VAL A 18 -3.94 -1.55 -10.01
CA VAL A 18 -5.25 -1.26 -9.41
C VAL A 18 -5.86 -2.53 -8.83
N TYR A 19 -5.89 -3.63 -9.60
CA TYR A 19 -6.53 -4.88 -9.20
C TYR A 19 -5.77 -5.64 -8.13
N ALA A 20 -4.44 -5.63 -8.14
CA ALA A 20 -3.62 -6.29 -7.11
C ALA A 20 -3.37 -5.35 -5.92
N GLY A 21 -3.22 -4.06 -6.17
CA GLY A 21 -2.88 -3.11 -5.12
C GLY A 21 -4.02 -2.80 -4.16
N LEU A 22 -5.26 -2.69 -4.65
CA LEU A 22 -6.43 -2.48 -3.80
C LEU A 22 -6.64 -3.60 -2.75
N PRO A 23 -6.65 -4.90 -3.10
CA PRO A 23 -6.77 -5.96 -2.10
C PRO A 23 -5.55 -6.04 -1.16
N ILE A 24 -4.34 -5.74 -1.64
CA ILE A 24 -3.14 -5.67 -0.79
C ILE A 24 -3.29 -4.58 0.28
N VAL A 25 -3.82 -3.41 -0.08
CA VAL A 25 -4.10 -2.34 0.89
C VAL A 25 -5.18 -2.76 1.87
N ILE A 26 -6.28 -3.37 1.39
CA ILE A 26 -7.38 -3.81 2.25
C ILE A 26 -6.90 -4.87 3.27
N ILE A 27 -6.18 -5.89 2.81
CA ILE A 27 -5.65 -6.95 3.66
C ILE A 27 -4.58 -6.40 4.62
N GLY A 28 -3.70 -5.51 4.14
CA GLY A 28 -2.67 -4.88 4.96
C GLY A 28 -3.23 -4.01 6.08
N VAL A 29 -4.28 -3.22 5.79
CA VAL A 29 -4.98 -2.39 6.79
C VAL A 29 -5.72 -3.27 7.79
N LEU A 30 -6.47 -4.29 7.33
CA LEU A 30 -7.17 -5.22 8.22
C LEU A 30 -6.20 -5.98 9.14
N GLY A 31 -5.10 -6.50 8.59
CA GLY A 31 -4.07 -7.21 9.36
C GLY A 31 -3.39 -6.31 10.39
N GLY A 32 -3.11 -5.06 10.02
CA GLY A 32 -2.54 -4.07 10.94
C GLY A 32 -3.48 -3.69 12.09
N ILE A 33 -4.77 -3.49 11.80
CA ILE A 33 -5.80 -3.22 12.83
C ILE A 33 -5.96 -4.41 13.77
N LEU A 34 -6.01 -5.63 13.24
CA LEU A 34 -6.07 -6.86 14.05
C LEU A 34 -4.86 -6.99 14.97
N ASN A 35 -3.65 -6.71 14.49
CA ASN A 35 -2.44 -6.71 15.32
C ASN A 35 -2.52 -5.70 16.47
N ILE A 36 -2.97 -4.46 16.19
CA ILE A 36 -3.13 -3.43 17.23
C ILE A 36 -4.15 -3.86 18.27
N ILE A 37 -5.28 -4.43 17.84
CA ILE A 37 -6.34 -4.94 18.74
C ILE A 37 -5.82 -6.08 19.61
N ILE A 38 -5.09 -7.05 19.03
CA ILE A 38 -4.51 -8.19 19.76
C ILE A 38 -3.48 -7.71 20.79
N PHE A 39 -2.60 -6.79 20.41
CA PHE A 39 -1.60 -6.23 21.32
C PHE A 39 -2.22 -5.38 22.43
N LEU A 40 -3.33 -4.70 22.17
CA LEU A 40 -4.06 -3.93 23.18
C LEU A 40 -4.87 -4.84 24.14
N SER A 41 -5.36 -5.98 23.64
CA SER A 41 -6.17 -6.93 24.43
C SER A 41 -5.32 -7.79 25.38
N LEU A 42 -4.04 -8.03 25.06
CA LEU A 42 -3.14 -8.75 25.95
C LEU A 42 -2.66 -7.87 27.12
N ARG A 43 -3.15 -8.14 28.33
CA ARG A 43 -2.76 -7.47 29.58
C ARG A 43 -1.23 -7.46 29.83
N ILE A 44 -0.50 -8.42 29.24
CA ILE A 44 0.97 -8.62 29.34
C ILE A 44 1.76 -7.54 28.57
N PHE A 45 1.16 -6.90 27.55
CA PHE A 45 1.83 -5.88 26.74
C PHE A 45 1.91 -4.50 27.39
N ARG A 46 1.14 -4.29 28.46
CA ARG A 46 1.05 -3.00 29.15
C ARG A 46 2.16 -2.77 30.17
N GLU A 47 2.89 -3.83 30.56
CA GLU A 47 4.04 -3.77 31.47
C GLU A 47 5.39 -3.85 30.73
N ASN A 48 5.43 -4.40 29.51
CA ASN A 48 6.66 -4.57 28.75
C ASN A 48 6.80 -3.54 27.62
N SER A 49 7.87 -2.76 27.66
CA SER A 49 8.26 -1.79 26.62
C SER A 49 8.38 -2.39 25.21
N CYS A 50 8.69 -3.69 25.12
CA CYS A 50 8.71 -4.46 23.86
C CYS A 50 7.36 -4.44 23.14
N GLY A 51 6.27 -4.40 23.90
CA GLY A 51 4.94 -4.47 23.33
C GLY A 51 4.51 -3.21 22.58
N VAL A 52 4.87 -2.06 23.13
CA VAL A 52 4.68 -0.76 22.49
C VAL A 52 5.50 -0.67 21.19
N TYR A 53 6.71 -1.23 21.18
CA TYR A 53 7.55 -1.25 19.98
C TYR A 53 6.91 -2.01 18.81
N LEU A 54 6.30 -3.17 19.08
CA LEU A 54 5.62 -3.98 18.07
C LEU A 54 4.34 -3.31 17.53
N ILE A 55 3.64 -2.55 18.37
CA ILE A 55 2.52 -1.71 17.94
C ILE A 55 3.00 -0.61 16.99
N ILE A 56 4.04 0.13 17.36
CA ILE A 56 4.62 1.18 16.51
C ILE A 56 5.12 0.60 15.19
N MET A 57 5.77 -0.56 15.22
CA MET A 57 6.25 -1.22 14.01
C MET A 57 5.10 -1.67 13.09
N SER A 58 3.99 -2.18 13.64
CA SER A 58 2.76 -2.43 12.85
C SER A 58 2.18 -1.14 12.26
N LEU A 59 2.17 -0.05 13.03
CA LEU A 59 1.64 1.24 12.59
C LEU A 59 2.48 1.85 11.45
N VAL A 60 3.81 1.78 11.57
CA VAL A 60 4.76 2.18 10.52
C VAL A 60 4.54 1.34 9.26
N ASN A 61 4.33 0.02 9.40
CA ASN A 61 4.09 -0.85 8.25
C ASN A 61 2.80 -0.46 7.51
N ILE A 62 1.71 -0.13 8.22
CA ILE A 62 0.47 0.38 7.62
C ILE A 62 0.71 1.70 6.87
N ILE A 63 1.41 2.65 7.50
CA ILE A 63 1.71 3.96 6.90
C ILE A 63 2.57 3.80 5.66
N GLN A 64 3.55 2.90 5.69
CA GLN A 64 4.43 2.63 4.55
C GLN A 64 3.67 2.01 3.38
N LEU A 65 2.75 1.07 3.67
CA LEU A 65 1.88 0.47 2.66
C LEU A 65 0.95 1.52 2.03
N LEU A 66 0.37 2.40 2.86
CA LEU A 66 -0.50 3.49 2.41
C LEU A 66 0.28 4.52 1.57
N SER A 67 1.47 4.91 2.02
CA SER A 67 2.34 5.86 1.32
C SER A 67 2.85 5.31 -0.01
N GLY A 68 3.20 4.01 -0.05
CA GLY A 68 3.60 3.34 -1.28
C GLY A 68 2.48 3.30 -2.32
N PHE A 69 1.24 3.09 -1.88
CA PHE A 69 0.08 3.14 -2.76
C PHE A 69 -0.20 4.56 -3.26
N PHE A 70 -0.11 5.55 -2.38
CA PHE A 70 -0.29 6.97 -2.73
C PHE A 70 0.77 7.45 -3.74
N TYR A 71 2.03 7.07 -3.54
CA TYR A 71 3.12 7.38 -4.45
C TYR A 71 2.91 6.76 -5.84
N LEU A 72 2.48 5.50 -5.91
CA LEU A 72 2.16 4.82 -7.16
C LEU A 72 1.03 5.51 -7.93
N ILE A 73 -0.03 5.92 -7.24
CA ILE A 73 -1.14 6.68 -7.83
C ILE A 73 -0.66 8.03 -8.34
N LEU A 74 0.15 8.74 -7.55
CA LEU A 74 0.66 10.06 -7.91
C LEU A 74 1.61 10.00 -9.11
N VAL A 75 2.53 9.04 -9.14
CA VAL A 75 3.46 8.84 -10.28
C VAL A 75 2.71 8.42 -11.54
N LYS A 76 1.76 7.48 -11.45
CA LYS A 76 0.95 7.07 -12.62
C LYS A 76 0.07 8.20 -13.11
N GLY A 77 -0.60 8.94 -12.21
CA GLY A 77 -1.42 10.09 -12.56
C GLY A 77 -0.62 11.20 -13.24
N LEU A 78 0.59 11.47 -12.75
CA LEU A 78 1.49 12.47 -13.33
C LEU A 78 2.01 12.04 -14.72
N LEU A 79 2.43 10.78 -14.88
CA LEU A 79 2.90 10.26 -16.17
C LEU A 79 1.80 10.21 -17.24
N ILE A 80 0.57 9.89 -16.87
CA ILE A 80 -0.58 9.92 -17.80
C ILE A 80 -0.85 11.35 -18.27
N ASN A 81 -0.79 12.34 -17.38
CA ASN A 81 -0.97 13.74 -17.74
C ASN A 81 0.18 14.25 -18.62
N GLY A 82 1.43 13.88 -18.32
CA GLY A 82 2.61 14.30 -19.08
C GLY A 82 2.70 13.75 -20.51
N ILE A 83 2.10 12.59 -20.81
CA ILE A 83 2.02 12.04 -22.17
C ILE A 83 0.93 12.74 -23.01
N ASN A 84 -0.06 13.39 -22.39
CA ASN A 84 -1.17 14.05 -23.09
C ASN A 84 -0.85 15.49 -23.57
N ILE A 85 0.40 15.95 -23.43
CA ILE A 85 0.84 17.33 -23.74
C ILE A 85 1.94 17.37 -24.82
N ASN A 86 2.26 16.24 -25.45
CA ASN A 86 3.22 16.12 -26.56
C ASN A 86 2.64 15.23 -27.65
#